data_AF-A0A954EL12-F1
#
_entry.id   AF-A0A954EL12-F1
#
_cell.length_a   1.000
_cell.length_b   1.000
_cell.length_c   1.000
_cell.angle_alpha   90.00
_cell.angle_beta   90.00
_cell.angle_gamma   90.00
#
_symmetry.space_group_name_H-M   'P 1'
#
loop_
_entity.id
_entity.type
_entity.pdbx_description
1 polymer ?
#
loop_
_entity_poly.entity_id
_entity_poly.type
_entity_poly.pdbx_seq_one_letter_code
_entity_poly.pdbx_strand_id
1 'polypeptide(L)'
;MKRLVLACVAVMLCASAQARDPLMAPGFDSRILAQTPAAELTPVPQRDYTPVPQDASPQPHVVQSVVDDYTLVSHGAGTVELYECVRVHNPRKMDPCSVPTIIEVPDPRICHKGCCVAVEVCLPQCGTPKVCCGPLGQRVTLDYGCYKVQLTSTLGVVHVRYIN
;
A
#
# COMPACT_ATOMS: atom_id res chain seq x y z
N MET A 1 1.80 31.56 -39.69
CA MET A 1 0.67 31.20 -40.57
C MET A 1 -0.38 30.47 -39.74
N LYS A 2 -1.59 31.01 -39.67
CA LYS A 2 -2.73 30.57 -38.84
C LYS A 2 -3.50 29.46 -39.56
N ARG A 3 -3.74 28.29 -38.95
CA ARG A 3 -4.83 27.34 -39.32
C ARG A 3 -5.22 26.56 -38.06
N LEU A 4 -6.31 26.90 -37.39
CA LEU A 4 -7.74 26.63 -37.65
C LEU A 4 -8.18 25.45 -36.78
N VAL A 5 -8.86 25.82 -35.71
CA VAL A 5 -9.59 24.99 -34.75
C VAL A 5 -10.76 24.32 -35.47
N LEU A 6 -10.96 23.01 -35.25
CA LEU A 6 -12.24 22.36 -35.53
C LEU A 6 -12.66 21.55 -34.31
N ALA A 7 -13.65 22.09 -33.61
CA ALA A 7 -14.34 21.45 -32.50
C ALA A 7 -15.46 20.56 -33.04
N CYS A 8 -15.46 19.27 -32.67
CA CYS A 8 -16.65 18.44 -32.76
C CYS A 8 -17.17 18.23 -31.33
N VAL A 9 -18.22 18.98 -31.03
CA VAL A 9 -19.05 18.88 -29.83
C VAL A 9 -19.83 17.57 -29.91
N ALA A 10 -19.58 16.65 -28.99
CA ALA A 10 -20.45 15.50 -28.74
C ALA A 10 -20.95 15.60 -27.29
N VAL A 11 -22.01 16.38 -27.09
CA VAL A 11 -22.77 16.41 -25.84
C VAL A 11 -23.81 15.30 -25.93
N MET A 12 -23.47 14.13 -25.39
CA MET A 12 -24.41 13.03 -25.19
C MET A 12 -25.05 13.21 -23.81
N LEU A 13 -26.27 13.72 -23.81
CA LEU A 13 -27.18 13.72 -22.66
C LEU A 13 -27.63 12.29 -22.39
N CYS A 14 -27.36 11.78 -21.19
CA CYS A 14 -28.11 10.68 -20.60
C CYS A 14 -28.42 11.03 -19.14
N ALA A 15 -29.59 11.62 -18.94
CA ALA A 15 -30.23 11.70 -17.64
C ALA A 15 -30.72 10.30 -17.24
N SER A 16 -30.29 9.80 -16.10
CA SER A 16 -31.08 8.82 -15.35
C SER A 16 -31.07 9.23 -13.88
N ALA A 17 -32.11 9.99 -13.52
CA ALA A 17 -32.55 10.11 -12.15
C ALA A 17 -33.20 8.77 -11.75
N GLN A 18 -32.61 8.07 -10.78
CA GLN A 18 -33.33 7.04 -10.03
C GLN A 18 -33.24 7.38 -8.55
N ALA A 19 -34.28 8.07 -8.10
CA ALA A 19 -34.69 8.09 -6.71
C ALA A 19 -35.28 6.70 -6.38
N ARG A 20 -34.73 6.03 -5.38
CA ARG A 20 -35.40 4.96 -4.62
C ARG A 20 -34.97 5.02 -3.16
N ASP A 21 -35.87 5.61 -2.39
CA ASP A 21 -36.31 5.35 -1.02
C ASP A 21 -35.31 5.17 0.14
N PRO A 22 -35.49 5.92 1.25
CA PRO A 22 -34.93 5.60 2.55
C PRO A 22 -35.78 4.52 3.23
N LEU A 23 -35.26 3.29 3.36
CA LEU A 23 -35.87 2.29 4.22
C LEU A 23 -35.42 2.52 5.67
N MET A 24 -36.34 3.07 6.46
CA MET A 24 -36.28 3.10 7.92
C MET A 24 -36.14 1.68 8.47
N ALA A 25 -35.08 1.42 9.23
CA ALA A 25 -34.99 0.24 10.08
C ALA A 25 -35.45 0.60 11.51
N PRO A 26 -36.23 -0.26 12.17
CA PRO A 26 -36.80 -0.01 13.49
C PRO A 26 -35.75 -0.04 14.60
N GLY A 27 -36.02 0.77 15.64
CA GLY A 27 -35.23 0.84 16.85
C GLY A 27 -35.15 -0.50 17.59
N PHE A 28 -33.95 -0.82 18.05
CA PHE A 28 -33.75 -1.76 19.14
C PHE A 28 -33.67 -0.98 20.44
N ASP A 29 -34.81 -0.97 21.13
CA ASP A 29 -34.93 -0.56 22.51
C ASP A 29 -34.18 -1.55 23.41
N SER A 30 -33.30 -0.98 24.23
CA SER A 30 -33.26 -1.14 25.69
C SER A 30 -33.15 -2.54 26.34
N ARG A 31 -32.11 -2.62 27.19
CA ARG A 31 -31.98 -3.41 28.43
C ARG A 31 -31.77 -4.92 28.32
N ILE A 32 -30.51 -5.32 28.49
CA ILE A 32 -30.18 -6.42 29.42
C ILE A 32 -29.07 -5.94 30.35
N LEU A 33 -29.47 -5.51 31.56
CA LEU A 33 -28.60 -5.54 32.73
C LEU A 33 -28.53 -7.01 33.17
N ALA A 34 -27.53 -7.74 32.67
CA ALA A 34 -27.15 -9.03 33.23
C ALA A 34 -25.91 -8.81 34.10
N GLN A 35 -26.16 -8.76 35.40
CA GLN A 35 -25.17 -8.92 36.45
C GLN A 35 -24.34 -10.17 36.16
N THR A 36 -23.04 -10.00 35.97
CA THR A 36 -22.10 -11.11 35.97
C THR A 36 -21.38 -11.08 37.32
N PRO A 37 -21.37 -12.18 38.08
CA PRO A 37 -20.73 -12.25 39.40
C PRO A 37 -19.22 -12.00 39.27
N ALA A 38 -18.68 -11.30 40.26
CA ALA A 38 -17.26 -11.06 40.43
C ALA A 38 -16.54 -12.42 40.50
N ALA A 39 -15.86 -12.77 39.41
CA ALA A 39 -14.91 -13.86 39.40
C ALA A 39 -13.69 -13.41 40.20
N GLU A 40 -13.47 -14.12 41.30
CA GLU A 40 -12.32 -14.05 42.17
C GLU A 40 -11.02 -14.11 41.36
N LEU A 41 -10.26 -13.01 41.41
CA LEU A 41 -8.95 -12.89 40.76
C LEU A 41 -8.00 -13.88 41.44
N THR A 42 -7.79 -15.03 40.79
CA THR A 42 -6.61 -15.84 41.09
C THR A 42 -5.37 -15.04 40.68
N PRO A 43 -4.34 -14.95 41.54
CA PRO A 43 -3.12 -14.23 41.22
C PRO A 43 -2.43 -14.91 40.03
N VAL A 44 -2.33 -14.19 38.92
CA VAL A 44 -1.57 -14.62 37.75
C VAL A 44 -0.10 -14.79 38.19
N PRO A 45 0.52 -15.97 37.98
CA PRO A 45 1.93 -16.15 38.29
C PRO A 45 2.73 -15.14 37.45
N GLN A 46 3.44 -14.24 38.14
CA GLN A 46 4.40 -13.34 37.52
C GLN A 46 5.47 -14.21 36.86
N ARG A 47 5.40 -14.35 35.53
CA ARG A 47 6.51 -14.90 34.78
C ARG A 47 7.59 -13.82 34.78
N ASP A 48 8.73 -14.16 35.37
CA ASP A 48 9.97 -13.43 35.19
C ASP A 48 10.27 -13.36 33.69
N TYR A 49 9.92 -12.23 33.07
CA TYR A 49 10.36 -11.92 31.72
C TYR A 49 11.83 -11.53 31.82
N THR A 50 12.72 -12.52 31.69
CA THR A 50 14.10 -12.24 31.27
C THR A 50 14.02 -11.59 29.89
N PRO A 51 14.51 -10.35 29.70
CA PRO A 51 14.58 -9.74 28.38
C PRO A 51 15.51 -10.60 27.53
N VAL A 52 14.94 -11.27 26.52
CA VAL A 52 15.72 -11.96 25.50
C VAL A 52 16.57 -10.88 24.81
N PRO A 53 17.91 -10.99 24.80
CA PRO A 53 18.74 -10.10 24.01
C PRO A 53 18.29 -10.22 22.56
N GLN A 54 17.69 -9.15 22.03
CA GLN A 54 17.50 -9.00 20.60
C GLN A 54 18.89 -8.77 20.02
N ASP A 55 19.60 -9.86 19.76
CA ASP A 55 20.74 -9.86 18.88
C ASP A 55 20.19 -9.48 17.51
N ALA A 56 20.26 -8.18 17.20
CA ALA A 56 19.81 -7.58 15.96
C ALA A 56 20.78 -8.01 14.86
N SER A 57 20.73 -9.29 14.49
CA SER A 57 21.31 -9.75 13.26
C SER A 57 20.56 -9.02 12.14
N PRO A 58 21.22 -8.20 11.30
CA PRO A 58 20.55 -7.49 10.23
C PRO A 58 19.92 -8.55 9.31
N GLN A 59 18.59 -8.65 9.34
CA GLN A 59 17.90 -9.50 8.38
C GLN A 59 18.27 -8.97 6.99
N PRO A 60 18.73 -9.83 6.07
CA PRO A 60 19.06 -9.39 4.72
C PRO A 60 17.79 -8.86 4.06
N HIS A 61 17.72 -7.54 3.91
CA HIS A 61 16.66 -6.90 3.15
C HIS A 61 16.85 -7.28 1.68
N VAL A 62 15.85 -7.96 1.10
CA VAL A 62 15.85 -8.25 -0.33
C VAL A 62 15.48 -6.95 -1.04
N VAL A 63 16.45 -6.38 -1.74
CA VAL A 63 16.24 -5.25 -2.65
C VAL A 63 15.73 -5.82 -3.97
N GLN A 64 14.51 -5.47 -4.35
CA GLN A 64 13.88 -5.85 -5.60
C GLN A 64 13.80 -4.62 -6.50
N SER A 65 14.70 -4.51 -7.48
CA SER A 65 14.61 -3.45 -8.48
C SER A 65 13.49 -3.73 -9.49
N VAL A 66 12.69 -2.70 -9.80
CA VAL A 66 11.67 -2.72 -10.87
C VAL A 66 12.10 -1.75 -11.96
N VAL A 67 13.18 -2.07 -12.66
CA VAL A 67 13.67 -1.29 -13.82
C VAL A 67 13.39 -2.04 -15.11
N ASP A 68 12.69 -1.36 -16.03
CA ASP A 68 12.34 -1.56 -17.46
C ASP A 68 12.44 -2.93 -18.19
N ASP A 69 12.83 -4.03 -17.54
CA ASP A 69 12.96 -5.38 -18.10
C ASP A 69 12.66 -6.48 -17.05
N TYR A 70 11.72 -6.23 -16.14
CA TYR A 70 11.05 -7.17 -15.21
C TYR A 70 11.87 -8.21 -14.41
N THR A 71 13.20 -8.20 -14.48
CA THR A 71 14.07 -9.10 -13.71
C THR A 71 14.30 -8.51 -12.33
N LEU A 72 13.98 -9.30 -11.29
CA LEU A 72 14.35 -9.00 -9.90
C LEU A 72 15.88 -9.03 -9.78
N VAL A 73 16.51 -7.86 -9.77
CA VAL A 73 17.96 -7.74 -9.54
C VAL A 73 18.20 -7.70 -8.03
N SER A 74 18.86 -8.74 -7.50
CA SER A 74 19.36 -8.75 -6.12
C SER A 74 20.63 -7.89 -6.08
N HIS A 75 20.57 -6.74 -5.40
CA HIS A 75 21.75 -5.90 -5.19
C HIS A 75 22.68 -6.55 -4.15
N GLY A 76 23.98 -6.61 -4.45
CA GLY A 76 25.02 -7.11 -3.53
C GLY A 76 25.13 -6.27 -2.26
N ALA A 77 25.89 -6.77 -1.27
CA ALA A 77 26.00 -6.35 0.14
C ALA A 77 26.42 -4.88 0.43
N GLY A 78 25.75 -3.90 -0.17
CA GLY A 78 25.86 -2.47 0.12
C GLY A 78 24.69 -1.99 0.98
N THR A 79 24.92 -0.91 1.73
CA THR A 79 23.85 -0.18 2.42
C THR A 79 23.01 0.56 1.38
N VAL A 80 21.73 0.21 1.25
CA VAL A 80 20.79 0.90 0.37
C VAL A 80 20.20 2.09 1.12
N GLU A 81 20.34 3.29 0.54
CA GLU A 81 19.78 4.52 1.10
C GLU A 81 18.29 4.59 0.75
N LEU A 82 17.43 4.60 1.78
CA LEU A 82 15.98 4.66 1.60
C LEU A 82 15.52 6.09 1.34
N TYR A 83 14.56 6.22 0.43
CA TYR A 83 13.90 7.48 0.13
C TYR A 83 12.98 7.90 1.28
N GLU A 84 13.18 9.10 1.81
CA GLU A 84 12.50 9.56 3.02
C GLU A 84 11.06 10.06 2.77
N CYS A 85 10.78 10.60 1.58
CA CYS A 85 9.49 11.26 1.29
C CYS A 85 8.42 10.26 0.81
N VAL A 86 8.04 9.33 1.69
CA VAL A 86 7.03 8.30 1.44
C VAL A 86 5.75 8.59 2.23
N ARG A 87 4.59 8.47 1.56
CA ARG A 87 3.27 8.57 2.20
C ARG A 87 2.46 7.30 2.01
N VAL A 88 2.12 6.65 3.12
CA VAL A 88 1.38 5.40 3.14
C VAL A 88 -0.13 5.65 3.28
N HIS A 89 -0.92 5.04 2.40
CA HIS A 89 -2.38 5.12 2.36
C HIS A 89 -3.00 3.76 2.62
N ASN A 90 -4.07 3.75 3.42
CA ASN A 90 -4.82 2.55 3.83
C ASN A 90 -3.95 1.46 4.47
N PRO A 91 -3.13 1.75 5.50
CA PRO A 91 -2.27 0.73 6.12
C PRO A 91 -3.05 -0.45 6.70
N ARG A 92 -4.32 -0.27 7.08
CA ARG A 92 -5.20 -1.34 7.56
C ARG A 92 -5.59 -2.37 6.48
N LYS A 93 -5.30 -2.08 5.21
CA LYS A 93 -5.51 -3.01 4.10
C LYS A 93 -4.27 -3.84 3.79
N MET A 94 -3.14 -3.64 4.50
CA MET A 94 -1.95 -4.49 4.30
C MET A 94 -2.29 -5.98 4.50
N ASP A 95 -1.73 -6.84 3.66
CA ASP A 95 -1.91 -8.28 3.82
C ASP A 95 -1.24 -8.73 5.13
N PRO A 96 -1.87 -9.61 5.94
CA PRO A 96 -1.32 -10.04 7.23
C PRO A 96 0.05 -10.72 7.16
N CYS A 97 0.40 -11.29 6.01
CA CYS A 97 1.68 -11.97 5.76
C CYS A 97 2.71 -11.04 5.08
N SER A 98 2.43 -9.74 5.00
CA SER A 98 3.34 -8.79 4.36
C SER A 98 4.60 -8.59 5.17
N VAL A 99 5.74 -8.54 4.49
CA VAL A 99 7.04 -8.19 5.09
C VAL A 99 7.63 -6.94 4.43
N PRO A 100 8.43 -6.16 5.16
CA PRO A 100 9.20 -5.07 4.58
C PRO A 100 10.09 -5.57 3.43
N THR A 101 9.92 -4.97 2.26
CA THR A 101 10.65 -5.28 1.04
C THR A 101 11.11 -3.96 0.43
N ILE A 102 12.39 -3.87 0.06
CA ILE A 102 12.93 -2.66 -0.57
C ILE A 102 12.68 -2.78 -2.07
N ILE A 103 12.03 -1.79 -2.66
CA ILE A 103 11.80 -1.73 -4.10
C ILE A 103 12.30 -0.43 -4.72
N GLU A 104 12.76 -0.49 -5.96
CA GLU A 104 13.14 0.72 -6.71
C GLU A 104 11.95 1.27 -7.49
N VAL A 105 11.72 2.57 -7.37
CA VAL A 105 10.68 3.31 -8.10
C VAL A 105 11.26 4.55 -8.77
N PRO A 106 10.63 5.10 -9.83
CA PRO A 106 11.09 6.33 -10.45
C PRO A 106 11.19 7.49 -9.43
N ASP A 107 12.30 8.23 -9.46
CA ASP A 107 12.56 9.35 -8.54
C ASP A 107 11.47 10.43 -8.72
N PRO A 108 10.69 10.76 -7.68
CA PRO A 108 9.63 11.77 -7.77
C PRO A 108 10.15 13.21 -7.86
N ARG A 109 11.47 13.46 -7.66
CA ARG A 109 12.12 14.78 -7.72
C ARG A 109 12.72 15.09 -9.08
N ILE A 110 13.20 14.07 -9.81
CA ILE A 110 13.94 14.22 -11.07
C ILE A 110 13.23 13.44 -12.17
N CYS A 111 12.67 14.16 -13.14
CA CYS A 111 11.84 13.60 -14.22
C CYS A 111 12.64 13.13 -15.44
N HIS A 112 13.88 12.67 -15.26
CA HIS A 112 14.70 12.14 -16.36
C HIS A 112 14.71 10.61 -16.31
N LYS A 113 14.68 9.98 -17.50
CA LYS A 113 14.73 8.52 -17.63
C LYS A 113 15.98 7.98 -16.92
N GLY A 114 15.80 6.95 -16.09
CA GLY A 114 16.90 6.25 -15.41
C GLY A 114 17.19 6.71 -13.97
N CYS A 115 16.47 7.70 -13.43
CA CYS A 115 16.57 8.03 -12.00
C CYS A 115 15.55 7.22 -11.19
N CYS A 116 16.05 6.34 -10.31
CA CYS A 116 15.24 5.55 -9.39
C CYS A 116 15.64 5.86 -7.94
N VAL A 117 14.70 5.65 -7.02
CA VAL A 117 14.91 5.73 -5.58
C VAL A 117 14.42 4.44 -4.93
N ALA A 118 15.09 4.00 -3.88
CA ALA A 118 14.70 2.82 -3.12
C ALA A 118 13.66 3.20 -2.05
N VAL A 119 12.57 2.45 -1.97
CA VAL A 119 11.51 2.62 -0.96
C VAL A 119 11.23 1.30 -0.27
N GLU A 120 11.01 1.33 1.05
CA GLU A 120 10.58 0.16 1.80
C GLU A 120 9.05 0.06 1.80
N VAL A 121 8.52 -1.11 1.42
CA VAL A 121 7.09 -1.37 1.27
C VAL A 121 6.76 -2.74 1.83
N CYS A 122 5.61 -2.89 2.47
CA CYS A 122 5.14 -4.19 2.96
C CYS A 122 4.50 -4.97 1.81
N LEU A 123 5.09 -6.10 1.44
CA LEU A 123 4.62 -6.96 0.36
C LEU A 123 4.40 -8.40 0.85
N PRO A 124 3.36 -9.11 0.38
CA PRO A 124 3.19 -10.53 0.66
C PRO A 124 4.40 -11.34 0.21
N GLN A 125 4.89 -12.26 1.04
CA GLN A 125 5.92 -13.22 0.63
C GLN A 125 5.36 -14.34 -0.27
N CYS A 126 4.04 -14.49 -0.33
CA CYS A 126 3.39 -15.52 -1.11
C CYS A 126 2.98 -15.00 -2.50
N GLY A 127 3.23 -15.83 -3.51
CA GLY A 127 2.89 -15.53 -4.89
C GLY A 127 3.91 -14.64 -5.61
N THR A 128 3.73 -14.52 -6.91
CA THR A 128 4.54 -13.63 -7.76
C THR A 128 3.63 -12.50 -8.22
N PRO A 129 3.94 -11.23 -7.89
CA PRO A 129 3.10 -10.14 -8.32
C PRO A 129 3.15 -9.99 -9.84
N LYS A 130 2.01 -9.71 -10.44
CA LYS A 130 1.98 -9.12 -11.77
C LYS A 130 2.33 -7.64 -11.64
N VAL A 131 3.47 -7.25 -12.22
CA VAL A 131 3.94 -5.86 -12.22
C VAL A 131 3.36 -5.12 -13.42
N CYS A 132 2.66 -4.02 -13.17
CA CYS A 132 2.08 -3.16 -14.19
C CYS A 132 2.60 -1.73 -14.01
N CYS A 133 3.34 -1.23 -15.00
CA CYS A 133 3.75 0.17 -15.06
C CYS A 133 2.70 1.01 -15.78
N GLY A 134 2.45 2.22 -15.27
CA GLY A 134 1.60 3.20 -15.93
C GLY A 134 2.24 3.75 -17.21
N PRO A 135 1.47 4.37 -18.11
CA PRO A 135 1.97 4.85 -19.41
C PRO A 135 3.12 5.86 -19.31
N LEU A 136 3.19 6.60 -18.19
CA LEU A 136 4.21 7.63 -17.92
C LEU A 136 5.30 7.14 -16.94
N GLY A 137 5.31 5.86 -16.56
CA GLY A 137 6.24 5.32 -15.56
C GLY A 137 6.00 5.79 -14.12
N GLN A 138 5.27 6.88 -13.91
CA GLN A 138 5.00 7.46 -12.57
C GLN A 138 4.18 6.56 -11.63
N ARG A 139 3.61 5.48 -12.13
CA ARG A 139 2.77 4.56 -11.38
C ARG A 139 3.25 3.13 -11.57
N VAL A 140 3.54 2.44 -10.47
CA VAL A 140 3.85 1.01 -10.45
C VAL A 140 2.75 0.31 -9.67
N THR A 141 2.18 -0.76 -10.21
CA THR A 141 1.18 -1.58 -9.52
C THR A 141 1.69 -3.01 -9.41
N LEU A 142 1.74 -3.52 -8.18
CA LEU A 142 2.06 -4.90 -7.85
C LEU A 142 0.75 -5.62 -7.55
N ASP A 143 0.30 -6.48 -8.46
CA ASP A 143 -0.99 -7.18 -8.37
C ASP A 143 -0.78 -8.65 -7.99
N TYR A 144 -1.15 -9.01 -6.77
CA TYR A 144 -1.09 -10.38 -6.22
C TYR A 144 -2.44 -11.12 -6.39
N GLY A 145 -3.37 -10.59 -7.19
CA GLY A 145 -4.70 -11.17 -7.42
C GLY A 145 -5.73 -10.68 -6.42
N CYS A 146 -5.64 -11.11 -5.15
CA CYS A 146 -6.54 -10.68 -4.06
C CYS A 146 -6.07 -9.42 -3.33
N TYR A 147 -4.88 -8.94 -3.66
CA TYR A 147 -4.22 -7.82 -2.99
C TYR A 147 -3.38 -7.05 -4.00
N LYS A 148 -3.40 -5.72 -3.92
CA LYS A 148 -2.63 -4.85 -4.82
C LYS A 148 -1.94 -3.75 -4.04
N VAL A 149 -0.70 -3.49 -4.42
CA VAL A 149 0.08 -2.35 -3.94
C VAL A 149 0.33 -1.41 -5.09
N GLN A 150 -0.12 -0.17 -4.95
CA GLN A 150 0.08 0.86 -5.95
C GLN A 150 1.05 1.91 -5.43
N LEU A 151 2.13 2.12 -6.16
CA LEU A 151 3.12 3.16 -5.93
C LEU A 151 2.93 4.25 -6.97
N THR A 152 2.88 5.50 -6.52
CA THR A 152 2.73 6.66 -7.40
C THR A 152 3.71 7.76 -7.00
N SER A 153 4.58 8.17 -7.92
CA SER A 153 5.56 9.24 -7.74
C SER A 153 4.97 10.56 -8.21
N THR A 154 4.65 11.48 -7.28
CA THR A 154 4.08 12.80 -7.61
C THR A 154 4.61 13.88 -6.68
N LEU A 155 5.03 15.02 -7.25
CA LEU A 155 5.45 16.22 -6.51
C LEU A 155 6.52 15.96 -5.43
N GLY A 156 7.55 15.16 -5.74
CA GLY A 156 8.60 14.83 -4.78
C GLY A 156 8.14 13.89 -3.66
N VAL A 157 7.02 13.19 -3.81
CA VAL A 157 6.50 12.24 -2.83
C VAL A 157 6.18 10.91 -3.50
N VAL A 158 6.58 9.80 -2.87
CA VAL A 158 6.12 8.46 -3.25
C VAL A 158 4.90 8.11 -2.42
N HIS A 159 3.75 7.92 -3.08
CA HIS A 159 2.53 7.45 -2.45
C HIS A 159 2.42 5.94 -2.57
N VAL A 160 2.36 5.26 -1.43
CA VAL A 160 2.12 3.81 -1.34
C VAL A 160 0.66 3.60 -0.94
N ARG A 161 -0.12 2.90 -1.76
CA ARG A 161 -1.53 2.62 -1.50
C ARG A 161 -1.79 1.12 -1.52
N TYR A 162 -2.33 0.61 -0.42
CA TYR A 162 -2.78 -0.77 -0.27
C TYR A 162 -4.25 -0.93 -0.66
N ILE A 163 -4.56 -1.93 -1.49
CA ILE A 163 -5.87 -2.19 -2.10
C ILE A 163 -6.17 -3.69 -1.99
N ASN A 164 -7.41 -4.03 -1.60
CA ASN A 164 -7.96 -5.40 -1.62
C ASN A 164 -9.13 -5.40 -2.61
#